data_AF-A0A2M8NEH7-F1
#
_entry.id   AF-A0A2M8NEH7-F1
#
_cell.length_a   1.000
_cell.length_b   1.000
_cell.length_c   1.000
_cell.angle_alpha   90.00
_cell.angle_beta   90.00
_cell.angle_gamma   90.00
#
_symmetry.space_group_name_H-M   'P 1'
#
loop_
_entity.id
_entity.type
_entity.pdbx_description
1 polymer ?
#
loop_
_entity_poly.entity_id
_entity_poly.type
_entity_poly.pdbx_seq_one_letter_code
_entity_poly.pdbx_strand_id
1 'polypeptide(L)'
;SKRLIVEMLFLGETIRPIPALAPFFQITFIYNTGSAFGFLPQAGDVFLILAVVIVGALIFFYARIPPGISRIAVGLVCGGALGNAVDRLTYGAVVDFIHYQIPGVISNV
;
A
#
# COMPACT_ATOMS: atom_id res chain seq x y z
N SER A 1 -3.31 11.41 3.05
CA SER A 1 -2.49 10.41 3.78
C SER A 1 -3.42 9.32 4.30
N LYS A 2 -2.93 8.11 4.62
CA LYS A 2 -3.79 6.99 5.08
C LYS A 2 -4.67 7.37 6.28
N ARG A 3 -4.08 8.06 7.27
CA ARG A 3 -4.80 8.57 8.44
C ARG A 3 -5.98 9.48 8.08
N LEU A 4 -5.79 10.40 7.12
CA LEU A 4 -6.86 11.28 6.65
C LEU A 4 -8.03 10.48 6.08
N ILE A 5 -7.76 9.39 5.37
CA ILE A 5 -8.79 8.52 4.81
C ILE A 5 -9.59 7.84 5.93
N VAL A 6 -8.91 7.30 6.94
CA VAL A 6 -9.55 6.66 8.10
C VAL A 6 -10.40 7.65 8.90
N GLU A 7 -10.00 8.92 8.96
CA GLU A 7 -10.73 9.98 9.68
C GLU A 7 -11.91 10.56 8.88
N MET A 8 -11.87 10.52 7.54
CA MET A 8 -12.85 11.19 6.67
C MET A 8 -13.87 10.26 6.01
N LEU A 9 -13.54 8.98 5.83
CA LEU A 9 -14.38 8.03 5.10
C LEU A 9 -14.79 6.86 5.99
N PHE A 10 -16.02 6.37 5.79
CA PHE A 10 -16.45 5.09 6.32
C PHE A 10 -15.84 3.93 5.52
N LEU A 11 -15.68 2.76 6.16
CA LEU A 11 -15.16 1.58 5.48
C LEU A 11 -16.07 1.21 4.29
N GLY A 12 -15.46 1.06 3.10
CA GLY A 12 -16.17 0.82 1.84
C GLY A 12 -16.74 2.06 1.16
N GLU A 13 -16.61 3.24 1.77
CA GLU A 13 -17.05 4.50 1.17
C GLU A 13 -16.13 4.90 0.01
N THR A 14 -16.74 5.36 -1.08
CA THR A 14 -16.05 5.84 -2.28
C THR A 14 -16.35 7.30 -2.55
N ILE A 15 -15.32 8.11 -2.74
CA ILE A 15 -15.41 9.49 -3.24
C ILE A 15 -14.77 9.63 -4.62
N ARG A 16 -15.31 10.56 -5.40
CA ARG A 16 -14.90 10.84 -6.78
C ARG A 16 -14.44 12.30 -6.88
N PRO A 17 -13.22 12.62 -6.43
CA PRO A 17 -12.77 14.01 -6.28
C PRO A 17 -12.66 14.74 -7.63
N ILE A 18 -12.43 14.00 -8.71
CA ILE A 18 -12.31 14.54 -10.07
C ILE A 18 -13.36 13.82 -10.94
N PRO A 19 -14.55 14.41 -11.17
CA PRO A 19 -15.65 13.75 -11.89
C PRO A 19 -15.25 13.24 -13.28
N ALA A 20 -14.42 14.00 -14.00
CA ALA A 20 -13.93 13.62 -15.33
C ALA A 20 -13.07 12.34 -15.32
N LEU A 21 -12.42 12.02 -14.19
CA LEU A 21 -11.60 10.82 -14.02
C LEU A 21 -12.35 9.69 -13.30
N ALA A 22 -13.58 9.91 -12.83
CA ALA A 22 -14.33 8.92 -12.06
C ALA A 22 -14.44 7.52 -12.69
N PRO A 23 -14.49 7.35 -14.03
CA PRO A 23 -14.45 6.02 -14.64
C PRO A 23 -13.15 5.26 -14.40
N PHE A 24 -12.03 5.96 -14.17
CA PHE A 24 -10.69 5.40 -14.07
C PHE A 24 -10.06 5.52 -12.68
N PHE A 25 -10.43 6.54 -11.91
CA PHE A 25 -9.82 6.88 -10.63
C PHE A 25 -10.86 7.33 -9.61
N GLN A 26 -10.82 6.71 -8.45
CA GLN A 26 -11.69 6.94 -7.31
C GLN A 26 -10.86 6.81 -6.03
N ILE A 27 -11.37 7.33 -4.92
CA ILE A 27 -10.79 7.05 -3.60
C ILE A 27 -11.79 6.18 -2.85
N THR A 28 -11.42 4.94 -2.50
CA THR A 28 -12.31 3.99 -1.82
C THR A 28 -11.61 3.41 -0.61
N PHE A 29 -12.12 3.66 0.60
CA PHE A 29 -11.44 3.18 1.81
C PHE A 29 -11.66 1.68 2.05
N ILE A 30 -10.57 0.88 2.03
CA ILE A 30 -10.60 -0.56 2.35
C ILE A 30 -9.45 -0.96 3.29
N TYR A 31 -9.71 -1.96 4.13
CA TYR A 31 -8.67 -2.70 4.86
C TYR A 31 -8.23 -3.93 4.08
N ASN A 32 -7.00 -3.93 3.61
CA ASN A 32 -6.39 -5.06 2.90
C ASN A 32 -5.66 -5.97 3.90
N THR A 33 -6.22 -7.15 4.17
CA THR A 33 -5.65 -8.15 5.11
C THR A 33 -4.58 -9.04 4.47
N GLY A 34 -4.18 -8.80 3.22
CA GLY A 34 -3.21 -9.61 2.48
C GLY A 34 -3.74 -10.17 1.17
N SER A 35 -4.94 -9.81 0.73
CA SER A 35 -5.46 -10.18 -0.58
C SER A 35 -4.93 -9.24 -1.66
N ALA A 36 -3.63 -9.24 -1.94
CA ALA A 36 -3.17 -8.67 -3.20
C ALA A 36 -3.79 -9.49 -4.34
N PHE A 37 -4.79 -8.92 -5.02
CA PHE A 37 -5.54 -9.56 -6.12
C PHE A 37 -6.30 -10.85 -5.74
N GLY A 38 -6.64 -11.05 -4.46
CA GLY A 38 -7.45 -12.21 -4.02
C GLY A 38 -6.75 -13.58 -4.02
N PHE A 39 -5.45 -13.66 -4.34
CA PHE A 39 -4.75 -14.95 -4.45
C PHE A 39 -4.43 -15.63 -3.11
N LEU A 40 -4.28 -14.86 -2.02
CA LEU A 40 -3.93 -15.38 -0.69
C LEU A 40 -4.66 -14.64 0.44
N PRO A 41 -5.96 -14.92 0.64
CA PRO A 41 -6.68 -14.42 1.80
C PRO A 41 -5.94 -14.86 3.08
N GLN A 42 -5.72 -13.94 4.03
CA GLN A 42 -5.09 -14.20 5.35
C GLN A 42 -3.56 -14.39 5.34
N ALA A 43 -2.86 -14.19 4.23
CA ALA A 43 -1.38 -14.20 4.23
C ALA A 43 -0.74 -12.88 4.74
N GLY A 44 -1.52 -12.02 5.41
CA GLY A 44 -1.07 -10.71 5.91
C GLY A 44 0.21 -10.77 6.74
N ASP A 45 0.32 -11.76 7.63
CA ASP A 45 1.48 -11.96 8.50
C ASP A 45 2.71 -12.40 7.72
N VAL A 46 2.54 -13.24 6.69
CA VAL A 46 3.63 -13.66 5.81
C VAL A 46 4.20 -12.46 5.07
N PHE A 47 3.33 -11.57 4.56
CA PHE A 47 3.78 -10.34 3.90
C PHE A 47 4.47 -9.37 4.86
N LEU A 48 4.03 -9.30 6.12
CA LEU A 48 4.69 -8.50 7.14
C LEU A 48 6.10 -9.02 7.41
N ILE A 49 6.26 -10.32 7.66
CA ILE A 49 7.57 -10.96 7.90
C ILE A 49 8.49 -10.72 6.69
N LEU A 50 8.00 -10.97 5.48
CA LEU A 50 8.77 -10.76 4.26
C LEU A 50 9.20 -9.30 4.10
N ALA A 51 8.30 -8.34 4.36
CA ALA A 51 8.62 -6.92 4.31
C ALA A 51 9.73 -6.55 5.31
N VAL A 52 9.65 -7.05 6.55
CA VAL A 52 10.67 -6.80 7.58
C VAL A 52 12.03 -7.37 7.16
N VAL A 53 12.07 -8.59 6.64
CA VAL A 53 13.32 -9.23 6.15
C VAL A 53 13.94 -8.43 5.00
N ILE A 54 13.13 -8.04 4.00
CA ILE A 54 13.61 -7.28 2.85
C ILE A 54 14.12 -5.90 3.28
N VAL A 55 13.38 -5.18 4.12
CA VAL A 55 13.80 -3.87 4.64
C VAL A 55 15.10 -3.99 5.44
N GLY A 56 15.21 -5.01 6.31
CA GLY A 56 16.43 -5.28 7.07
C GLY A 56 17.64 -5.55 6.17
N ALA A 57 17.46 -6.35 5.13
CA ALA A 57 18.51 -6.61 4.13
C ALA A 57 18.90 -5.33 3.37
N LEU A 58 17.92 -4.54 2.90
CA LEU A 58 18.18 -3.29 2.19
C LEU A 58 18.94 -2.28 3.06
N ILE A 59 18.61 -2.17 4.35
CA ILE A 59 19.33 -1.32 5.29
C ILE A 59 20.76 -1.84 5.50
N PHE A 60 20.93 -3.15 5.73
CA PHE A 60 22.26 -3.76 5.94
C PHE A 60 23.19 -3.58 4.73
N PHE A 61 22.65 -3.71 3.52
CA PHE A 61 23.41 -3.55 2.29
C PHE A 61 23.46 -2.11 1.76
N TYR A 62 22.77 -1.16 2.40
CA TYR A 62 22.63 0.22 1.91
C TYR A 62 23.98 0.91 1.64
N ALA A 63 24.97 0.68 2.51
CA ALA A 63 26.31 1.24 2.34
C ALA A 63 27.03 0.76 1.07
N ARG A 64 26.66 -0.41 0.55
CA ARG A 64 27.21 -0.99 -0.69
C ARG A 64 26.49 -0.49 -1.95
N ILE A 65 25.39 0.24 -1.80
CA ILE A 65 24.63 0.79 -2.93
C ILE A 65 25.35 2.03 -3.46
N PRO A 66 25.59 2.14 -4.78
CA PRO A 66 26.18 3.34 -5.38
C PRO A 66 25.39 4.61 -5.01
N PRO A 67 26.07 5.72 -4.72
CA PRO A 67 25.39 6.99 -4.46
C PRO A 67 24.60 7.45 -5.69
N GLY A 68 23.47 8.14 -5.47
CA GLY A 68 22.59 8.64 -6.52
C GLY A 68 21.18 8.07 -6.42
N ILE A 69 20.53 7.93 -7.57
CA ILE A 69 19.10 7.56 -7.68
C ILE A 69 18.80 6.22 -7.00
N SER A 70 19.70 5.25 -7.07
CA SER A 70 19.51 3.93 -6.44
C SER A 70 19.31 4.01 -4.93
N ARG A 71 20.03 4.89 -4.24
CA ARG A 71 19.85 5.11 -2.79
C ARG A 71 18.51 5.75 -2.46
N ILE A 72 18.08 6.71 -3.28
CA ILE A 72 16.76 7.34 -3.14
C ILE A 72 15.67 6.30 -3.36
N ALA A 73 15.78 5.47 -4.40
CA ALA A 73 14.83 4.40 -4.70
C ALA A 73 14.72 3.40 -3.55
N VAL A 74 15.86 2.97 -2.97
CA VAL A 74 15.83 2.09 -1.78
C VAL A 74 15.17 2.78 -0.58
N GLY A 75 15.44 4.06 -0.36
CA GLY A 75 14.77 4.85 0.68
C GLY A 75 13.25 4.87 0.50
N LEU A 76 12.77 5.08 -0.73
CA LEU A 76 11.34 5.07 -1.06
C LEU A 76 10.70 3.69 -0.83
N VAL A 77 11.37 2.62 -1.26
CA VAL A 77 10.90 1.24 -1.03
C VAL A 77 10.82 0.92 0.46
N CYS A 78 11.88 1.22 1.22
CA CYS A 78 11.89 1.01 2.67
C CYS A 78 10.80 1.83 3.38
N GLY A 79 10.63 3.10 3.00
CA GLY A 79 9.59 3.96 3.57
C GLY A 79 8.18 3.42 3.32
N GLY A 80 7.89 2.97 2.10
CA GLY A 80 6.60 2.36 1.76
C GLY A 80 6.34 1.05 2.51
N ALA A 81 7.35 0.17 2.58
CA ALA A 81 7.25 -1.10 3.31
C ALA A 81 7.03 -0.89 4.82
N LEU A 82 7.77 0.04 5.44
CA LEU A 82 7.60 0.40 6.84
C LEU A 82 6.22 1.01 7.11
N GLY A 83 5.71 1.88 6.25
CA GLY A 83 4.35 2.43 6.37
C GLY A 83 3.28 1.34 6.37
N ASN A 84 3.40 0.36 5.47
CA ASN A 84 2.48 -0.79 5.43
C ASN A 84 2.64 -1.74 6.64
N ALA A 85 3.83 -1.83 7.23
CA ALA A 85 4.05 -2.59 8.46
C ALA A 85 3.39 -1.90 9.66
N VAL A 86 3.53 -0.57 9.77
CA VAL A 86 2.87 0.23 10.82
C VAL A 86 1.36 0.11 10.74
N ASP A 87 0.78 0.16 9.54
CA ASP A 87 -0.67 -0.06 9.37
C ASP A 87 -1.10 -1.43 9.90
N ARG A 88 -0.38 -2.50 9.57
CA ARG A 88 -0.70 -3.84 10.06
C ARG A 88 -0.65 -3.93 11.58
N LEU A 89 0.35 -3.30 12.21
CA LEU A 89 0.46 -3.26 13.67
C LEU A 89 -0.67 -2.44 14.32
N THR A 90 -1.17 -1.42 13.62
CA THR A 90 -2.17 -0.47 14.16
C THR A 90 -3.61 -0.93 13.91
N TYR A 91 -3.89 -1.46 12.72
CA TYR A 91 -5.24 -1.76 12.23
C TYR A 91 -5.45 -3.27 11.96
N GLY A 92 -4.43 -4.11 12.09
CA GLY A 92 -4.50 -5.53 11.69
C GLY A 92 -4.52 -5.75 10.16
N ALA A 93 -4.45 -4.68 9.38
CA ALA A 93 -4.53 -4.69 7.92
C ALA A 93 -3.80 -3.47 7.33
N VAL A 94 -3.56 -3.46 6.03
CA VAL A 94 -3.06 -2.27 5.33
C VAL A 94 -4.25 -1.40 4.92
N VAL A 95 -4.17 -0.10 5.19
CA VAL A 95 -5.16 0.86 4.67
C VAL A 95 -4.86 1.09 3.19
N ASP A 96 -5.81 0.69 2.34
CA ASP A 96 -5.81 1.01 0.91
C ASP A 96 -6.93 2.00 0.59
N PHE A 97 -6.68 2.84 -0.41
CA PHE A 97 -7.61 3.91 -0.77
C PHE A 97 -7.54 4.36 -2.22
N ILE A 98 -6.48 4.00 -2.95
CA ILE A 98 -6.31 4.40 -4.35
C ILE A 98 -7.00 3.36 -5.22
N HIS A 99 -8.23 3.65 -5.63
CA HIS A 99 -9.00 2.80 -6.53
C HIS A 99 -8.81 3.29 -7.96
N TYR A 100 -8.10 2.52 -8.77
CA TYR A 100 -8.05 2.68 -10.21
C TYR A 100 -8.73 1.51 -10.92
N GLN A 101 -9.30 1.78 -12.09
CA GLN A 101 -9.89 0.73 -12.90
C GLN A 101 -9.80 1.08 -14.38
N ILE A 102 -9.72 0.04 -15.20
CA ILE A 102 -9.99 0.08 -16.63
C ILE A 102 -11.27 -0.74 -16.80
N PRO A 103 -12.42 -0.09 -17.09
CA PRO A 103 -13.71 -0.77 -17.16
C PRO A 103 -13.65 -2.02 -18.05
N GLY A 104 -14.03 -3.17 -17.49
CA GLY A 104 -14.05 -4.45 -18.19
C GLY A 104 -12.70 -5.17 -18.31
N VAL A 105 -11.61 -4.62 -17.76
CA VAL A 105 -10.27 -5.22 -17.86
C VAL A 105 -9.69 -5.50 -16.47
N ILE A 106 -9.42 -4.46 -15.69
CA ILE A 106 -8.78 -4.56 -14.37
C ILE A 106 -9.44 -3.53 -13.44
N SER A 107 -9.68 -3.90 -12.19
CA SER A 107 -10.02 -2.99 -11.10
C SER A 107 -9.16 -3.38 -9.90
N ASN A 108 -8.62 -2.38 -9.20
CA ASN A 108 -8.02 -2.60 -7.90
C ASN A 108 -8.83 -1.87 -6.83
N VAL A 109 -9.05 -2.55 -5.71
CA VAL A 109 -9.23 -1.92 -4.40
C VAL A 109 -8.60 -2.83 -3.36
#